data_AF-A0AAV0WTE4-F1
#
_entry.id   AF-A0AAV0WTE4-F1
#
_cell.length_a   1.000
_cell.length_b   1.000
_cell.length_c   1.000
_cell.angle_alpha   90.00
_cell.angle_beta   90.00
_cell.angle_gamma   90.00
#
_symmetry.space_group_name_H-M   'P 1'
#
loop_
_entity.id
_entity.type
_entity.pdbx_description
1 polymer ?
#
loop_
_entity_poly.entity_id
_entity_poly.type
_entity_poly.pdbx_seq_one_letter_code
_entity_poly.pdbx_strand_id
1 'polypeptide(L)'
;MLLELYKNKTQNEPNLKPSKLMRVLSQDTGIGYTTIKDTVQKYLFEQGITQKKIARKLYENIGTSEKCKILQKIHSFWCRHKIPTLKNISFAINADLGLPSLSVCELKKVLKDLHFEYTPCNYRLRALTEKENIVLWRRKYLEDIRHYRNEGRTIYYLQETWINAEEYSTKDLWADKEPSGEGKRIIVVHIGSVEGFVGGGLLCFESKTNTSNYDDHMNGDIFYEWFCGILPLLRENSVIVFDNASYYSVENHVPTMSWKKDSILKWFEGKGIVLDRPMVKFQLIEKVKNTRLIYDNYRRSVQEAINHNIDVLRLPPYHCHLSPMQLAWEVVARHEKINKCSSSKLDDVRQLLNDGVNLVTTEMWAEYVNFSITNEEILWNLDIITDKIMDETVTAKINLVTSSESSSD
;
A
#
# COMPACT_ATOMS: atom_id res chain seq x y z
N MET A 1 16.89 -15.91 -45.78
CA MET A 1 17.08 -17.28 -45.25
C MET A 1 16.13 -17.65 -44.10
N LEU A 2 16.35 -17.27 -42.83
CA LEU A 2 15.50 -17.73 -41.70
C LEU A 2 14.02 -17.30 -41.82
N LEU A 3 13.77 -16.03 -42.17
CA LEU A 3 12.40 -15.51 -42.33
C LEU A 3 11.66 -16.10 -43.54
N GLU A 4 12.38 -16.47 -44.61
CA GLU A 4 11.81 -17.19 -45.76
C GLU A 4 11.44 -18.62 -45.40
N LEU A 5 12.30 -19.32 -44.66
CA LEU A 5 11.99 -20.65 -44.13
C LEU A 5 10.79 -20.64 -43.20
N TYR A 6 10.70 -19.62 -42.33
CA TYR A 6 9.54 -19.38 -41.47
C TYR A 6 8.26 -19.21 -42.30
N LYS A 7 8.27 -18.30 -43.30
CA LYS A 7 7.12 -18.06 -44.21
C LYS A 7 6.68 -19.33 -44.93
N ASN A 8 7.64 -20.06 -45.52
CA ASN A 8 7.37 -21.28 -46.28
C ASN A 8 6.75 -22.37 -45.38
N LYS A 9 7.30 -22.61 -44.18
CA LYS A 9 6.72 -23.59 -43.24
C LYS A 9 5.35 -23.17 -42.71
N THR A 10 5.10 -21.89 -42.45
CA THR A 10 3.76 -21.43 -42.04
C THR A 10 2.72 -21.58 -43.14
N GLN A 11 3.13 -21.53 -44.41
CA GLN A 11 2.23 -21.71 -45.55
C GLN A 11 1.90 -23.19 -45.80
N ASN A 12 2.87 -24.08 -45.61
CA ASN A 12 2.68 -25.52 -45.83
C ASN A 12 2.04 -26.25 -44.62
N GLU A 13 2.27 -25.76 -43.40
CA GLU A 13 1.75 -26.37 -42.16
C GLU A 13 1.05 -25.33 -41.26
N PRO A 14 -0.10 -24.77 -41.67
CA PRO A 14 -0.75 -23.66 -40.97
C PRO A 14 -1.26 -24.02 -39.56
N ASN A 15 -1.46 -25.31 -39.27
CA ASN A 15 -1.97 -25.80 -37.99
C ASN A 15 -0.86 -26.11 -36.96
N LEU A 16 0.41 -25.90 -37.31
CA LEU A 16 1.52 -26.22 -36.42
C LEU A 16 1.61 -25.18 -35.29
N LYS A 17 1.63 -25.65 -34.03
CA LYS A 17 1.78 -24.75 -32.87
C LYS A 17 3.07 -23.93 -32.99
N PRO A 18 3.06 -22.61 -32.70
CA PRO A 18 4.23 -21.74 -32.86
C PRO A 18 5.48 -22.22 -32.13
N SER A 19 5.33 -22.78 -30.92
CA SER A 19 6.45 -23.32 -30.14
C SER A 19 7.12 -24.52 -30.80
N LYS A 20 6.35 -25.36 -31.52
CA LYS A 20 6.85 -26.51 -32.27
C LYS A 20 7.53 -26.07 -33.57
N LEU A 21 6.94 -25.09 -34.26
CA LEU A 21 7.52 -24.46 -35.45
C LEU A 21 8.92 -23.87 -35.17
N MET A 22 9.07 -23.13 -34.06
CA MET A 22 10.38 -22.56 -33.67
C MET A 22 11.44 -23.64 -33.38
N ARG A 23 11.04 -24.78 -32.80
CA ARG A 23 11.95 -25.91 -32.56
C ARG A 23 12.39 -26.58 -33.85
N VAL A 24 11.46 -26.78 -34.78
CA VAL A 24 11.77 -27.34 -36.10
C VAL A 24 12.73 -26.42 -36.87
N LEU A 25 12.48 -25.11 -36.88
CA LEU A 25 13.40 -24.15 -37.50
C LEU A 25 14.79 -24.15 -36.83
N SER A 26 14.85 -24.35 -35.51
CA SER A 26 16.13 -24.47 -34.79
C SER A 26 16.91 -25.72 -35.20
N GLN A 27 16.22 -26.84 -35.38
CA GLN A 27 16.84 -28.09 -35.84
C GLN A 27 17.29 -28.00 -37.30
N ASP A 28 16.46 -27.43 -38.18
CA ASP A 28 16.73 -27.37 -39.62
C ASP A 28 17.84 -26.36 -39.98
N THR A 29 18.02 -25.30 -39.18
CA THR A 29 18.98 -24.22 -39.46
C THR A 29 20.23 -24.26 -38.59
N GLY A 30 20.23 -25.05 -37.50
CA GLY A 30 21.29 -25.05 -36.49
C GLY A 30 21.35 -23.77 -35.64
N ILE A 31 20.43 -22.82 -35.83
CA ILE A 31 20.37 -21.56 -35.06
C ILE A 31 19.68 -21.81 -33.72
N GLY A 32 20.19 -21.20 -32.66
CA GLY A 32 19.63 -21.30 -31.31
C GLY A 32 18.16 -20.88 -31.25
N TYR A 33 17.35 -21.66 -30.52
CA TYR A 33 15.91 -21.46 -30.38
C TYR A 33 15.52 -20.01 -30.00
N THR A 34 16.24 -19.42 -29.04
CA THR A 34 15.97 -18.05 -28.56
C THR A 34 16.20 -17.03 -29.68
N THR A 35 17.29 -17.17 -30.43
CA THR A 35 17.61 -16.29 -31.56
C THR A 35 16.55 -16.37 -32.66
N ILE A 36 16.05 -17.57 -32.96
CA ILE A 36 14.97 -17.74 -33.94
C ILE A 36 13.68 -17.10 -33.44
N LYS A 37 13.32 -17.35 -32.17
CA LYS A 37 12.12 -16.79 -31.55
C LYS A 37 12.14 -15.26 -31.61
N ASP A 38 13.24 -14.63 -31.23
CA ASP A 38 13.37 -13.17 -31.19
C ASP A 38 13.35 -12.58 -32.60
N THR A 39 14.01 -13.24 -33.57
CA THR A 39 14.03 -12.81 -34.97
C THR A 39 12.63 -12.87 -35.61
N VAL A 40 11.87 -13.94 -35.35
CA VAL A 40 10.49 -14.07 -35.84
C VAL A 40 9.55 -13.10 -35.13
N GLN A 41 9.71 -12.89 -33.83
CA GLN A 41 8.93 -11.92 -33.07
C GLN A 41 9.13 -10.50 -33.59
N LYS A 42 10.38 -10.11 -33.87
CA LYS A 42 10.70 -8.82 -34.47
C LYS A 42 10.07 -8.65 -35.84
N TYR A 43 10.13 -9.68 -36.69
CA TYR A 43 9.47 -9.68 -37.99
C TYR A 43 7.95 -9.55 -37.90
N LEU A 44 7.28 -10.25 -36.98
CA LEU A 44 5.82 -10.14 -36.79
C LEU A 44 5.39 -8.77 -36.27
N PHE A 45 6.22 -8.17 -35.41
CA PHE A 45 6.01 -6.81 -34.91
C PHE A 45 6.12 -5.78 -36.04
N GLU A 46 7.15 -5.89 -36.89
CA GLU A 46 7.34 -5.04 -38.07
C GLU A 46 6.21 -5.18 -39.11
N GLN A 47 5.50 -6.31 -39.13
CA GLN A 47 4.35 -6.55 -40.01
C GLN A 47 2.99 -6.14 -39.38
N GLY A 48 3.00 -5.48 -38.22
CA GLY A 48 1.77 -5.03 -37.54
C GLY A 48 0.93 -6.15 -36.93
N ILE A 49 1.45 -7.38 -36.85
CA ILE A 49 0.78 -8.53 -36.22
C ILE A 49 1.11 -8.52 -34.73
N THR A 50 0.56 -7.55 -33.99
CA THR A 50 0.66 -7.51 -32.53
C THR A 50 -0.14 -8.66 -31.91
N GLN A 51 0.49 -9.43 -31.02
CA GLN A 51 -0.22 -10.33 -30.10
C GLN A 51 -1.30 -9.52 -29.37
N LYS A 52 -2.53 -10.05 -29.28
CA LYS A 52 -3.57 -9.54 -28.37
C LYS A 52 -2.92 -9.28 -27.02
N LYS A 53 -2.97 -8.03 -26.54
CA LYS A 53 -2.67 -7.68 -25.14
C LYS A 53 -3.35 -8.73 -24.27
N ILE A 54 -2.58 -9.49 -23.51
CA ILE A 54 -3.14 -10.36 -22.46
C ILE A 54 -3.98 -9.43 -21.60
N ALA A 55 -5.30 -9.66 -21.53
CA ALA A 55 -6.16 -8.91 -20.63
C ALA A 55 -5.58 -9.04 -19.22
N ARG A 56 -5.13 -7.93 -18.63
CA ARG A 56 -4.67 -7.90 -17.23
C ARG A 56 -5.79 -8.46 -16.37
N LYS A 57 -5.45 -9.35 -15.43
CA LYS A 57 -6.47 -10.02 -14.62
C LYS A 57 -7.06 -9.01 -13.64
N LEU A 58 -8.39 -9.05 -13.41
CA LEU A 58 -9.12 -8.02 -12.66
C LEU A 58 -8.55 -7.78 -11.25
N TYR A 59 -8.03 -8.82 -10.59
CA TYR A 59 -7.41 -8.69 -9.25
C TYR A 59 -6.15 -7.82 -9.21
N GLU A 60 -5.42 -7.68 -10.33
CA GLU A 60 -4.22 -6.84 -10.42
C GLU A 60 -4.60 -5.35 -10.44
N ASN A 61 -5.88 -5.04 -10.62
CA ASN A 61 -6.42 -3.68 -10.68
C ASN A 61 -7.25 -3.31 -9.44
N ILE A 62 -7.18 -4.08 -8.33
CA ILE A 62 -7.85 -3.71 -7.08
C ILE A 62 -6.93 -2.73 -6.33
N GLY A 63 -7.36 -1.47 -6.26
CA GLY A 63 -6.64 -0.40 -5.58
C GLY A 63 -6.66 -0.54 -4.06
N THR A 64 -5.89 0.32 -3.39
CA THR A 64 -5.78 0.36 -1.93
C THR A 64 -7.12 0.65 -1.27
N SER A 65 -7.93 1.53 -1.87
CA SER A 65 -9.28 1.89 -1.40
C SER A 65 -10.22 0.68 -1.39
N GLU A 66 -10.28 -0.09 -2.48
CA GLU A 66 -11.09 -1.31 -2.53
C GLU A 66 -10.56 -2.40 -1.58
N LYS A 67 -9.23 -2.51 -1.42
CA LYS A 67 -8.61 -3.41 -0.44
C LYS A 67 -9.02 -3.07 0.99
N CYS A 68 -9.05 -1.79 1.38
CA CYS A 68 -9.57 -1.35 2.69
C CYS A 68 -11.05 -1.76 2.88
N LYS A 69 -11.90 -1.57 1.86
CA LYS A 69 -13.33 -1.95 1.92
C LYS A 69 -13.53 -3.46 2.06
N ILE A 70 -12.73 -4.25 1.34
CA ILE A 70 -12.73 -5.72 1.48
C ILE A 70 -12.31 -6.13 2.89
N LEU A 71 -11.26 -5.52 3.44
CA LEU A 71 -10.81 -5.77 4.81
C LEU A 71 -11.94 -5.50 5.83
N GLN A 72 -12.57 -4.33 5.76
CA GLN A 72 -13.70 -3.97 6.65
C GLN A 72 -14.87 -4.95 6.55
N LYS A 73 -15.19 -5.44 5.35
CA LYS A 73 -16.21 -6.48 5.18
C LYS A 73 -15.84 -7.76 5.93
N ILE A 74 -14.58 -8.17 5.87
CA ILE A 74 -14.11 -9.37 6.58
C ILE A 74 -14.19 -9.15 8.10
N HIS A 75 -13.74 -7.99 8.60
CA HIS A 75 -13.87 -7.60 10.01
C HIS A 75 -15.32 -7.64 10.49
N SER A 76 -16.27 -7.20 9.66
CA SER A 76 -17.70 -7.23 10.02
C SER A 76 -18.24 -8.63 10.33
N PHE A 77 -17.62 -9.71 9.84
CA PHE A 77 -18.01 -11.07 10.20
C PHE A 77 -17.67 -11.35 11.65
N TRP A 78 -16.44 -11.06 12.06
CA TRP A 78 -15.98 -11.21 13.44
C TRP A 78 -16.81 -10.37 14.40
N CYS A 79 -17.05 -9.09 14.10
CA CYS A 79 -17.89 -8.23 14.95
C CYS A 79 -19.31 -8.78 15.14
N ARG A 80 -19.86 -9.49 14.13
CA ARG A 80 -21.15 -10.18 14.20
C ARG A 80 -21.07 -11.59 14.77
N HIS A 81 -19.95 -11.96 15.38
CA HIS A 81 -19.68 -13.28 15.95
C HIS A 81 -19.84 -14.42 14.93
N LYS A 82 -19.44 -14.16 13.67
CA LYS A 82 -19.46 -15.13 12.57
C LYS A 82 -18.05 -15.39 12.08
N ILE A 83 -17.69 -16.66 11.92
CA ILE A 83 -16.38 -17.02 11.40
C ILE A 83 -16.33 -16.75 9.88
N PRO A 84 -15.42 -15.89 9.40
CA PRO A 84 -15.26 -15.64 7.98
C PRO A 84 -14.65 -16.86 7.28
N THR A 85 -15.29 -17.25 6.18
CA THR A 85 -14.87 -18.35 5.31
C THR A 85 -14.78 -17.81 3.89
N LEU A 86 -13.99 -18.45 3.04
CA LEU A 86 -13.87 -18.00 1.64
C LEU A 86 -15.24 -17.90 0.93
N LYS A 87 -16.17 -18.81 1.27
CA LYS A 87 -17.53 -18.84 0.70
C LYS A 87 -18.36 -17.63 1.12
N ASN A 88 -18.43 -17.33 2.42
CA ASN A 88 -19.27 -16.23 2.90
C ASN A 88 -18.67 -14.85 2.56
N ILE A 89 -17.35 -14.72 2.54
CA ILE A 89 -16.65 -13.51 2.09
C ILE A 89 -16.91 -13.28 0.61
N SER A 90 -16.75 -14.31 -0.24
CA SER A 90 -17.02 -14.20 -1.68
C SER A 90 -18.46 -13.77 -1.96
N PHE A 91 -19.43 -14.31 -1.23
CA PHE A 91 -20.82 -13.89 -1.34
C PHE A 91 -21.01 -12.42 -0.94
N ALA A 92 -20.44 -11.99 0.20
CA ALA A 92 -20.60 -10.64 0.71
C ALA A 92 -19.87 -9.56 -0.11
N ILE A 93 -18.77 -9.90 -0.76
CA ILE A 93 -18.06 -9.01 -1.69
C ILE A 93 -18.85 -8.86 -2.99
N ASN A 94 -19.28 -9.98 -3.59
CA ASN A 94 -19.98 -9.95 -4.88
C ASN A 94 -21.41 -9.41 -4.78
N ALA A 95 -21.98 -9.32 -3.58
CA ALA A 95 -23.25 -8.65 -3.32
C ALA A 95 -23.13 -7.13 -3.14
N ASP A 96 -21.92 -6.59 -3.02
CA ASP A 96 -21.69 -5.15 -2.84
C ASP A 96 -21.48 -4.46 -4.18
N LEU A 97 -22.35 -3.51 -4.50
CA LEU A 97 -22.28 -2.73 -5.74
C LEU A 97 -21.06 -1.79 -5.79
N GLY A 98 -20.47 -1.46 -4.63
CA GLY A 98 -19.28 -0.63 -4.50
C GLY A 98 -17.96 -1.40 -4.60
N LEU A 99 -18.00 -2.72 -4.82
CA LEU A 99 -16.82 -3.56 -5.03
C LEU A 99 -16.87 -4.30 -6.37
N PRO A 100 -15.71 -4.56 -7.00
CA PRO A 100 -15.68 -5.40 -8.19
C PRO A 100 -16.13 -6.82 -7.85
N SER A 101 -16.87 -7.45 -8.76
CA SER A 101 -17.20 -8.87 -8.65
C SER A 101 -15.94 -9.70 -8.89
N LEU A 102 -15.58 -10.54 -7.90
CA LEU A 102 -14.36 -11.35 -7.91
C LEU A 102 -14.69 -12.83 -8.00
N SER A 103 -13.97 -13.53 -8.86
CA SER A 103 -13.92 -14.98 -8.81
C SER A 103 -13.23 -15.46 -7.52
N VAL A 104 -13.50 -16.70 -7.13
CA VAL A 104 -12.87 -17.32 -5.95
C VAL A 104 -11.33 -17.31 -6.05
N CYS A 105 -10.79 -17.50 -7.25
CA CYS A 105 -9.34 -17.48 -7.49
C CYS A 105 -8.74 -16.07 -7.32
N GLU A 106 -9.47 -15.04 -7.73
CA GLU A 106 -9.07 -13.64 -7.57
C GLU A 106 -9.13 -13.21 -6.12
N LEU A 107 -10.22 -13.55 -5.43
CA LEU A 107 -10.37 -13.28 -4.00
C LEU A 107 -9.23 -13.91 -3.17
N LYS A 108 -8.82 -15.15 -3.48
CA LYS A 108 -7.66 -15.78 -2.80
C LYS A 108 -6.37 -14.98 -2.95
N LYS A 109 -6.16 -14.32 -4.09
CA LYS A 109 -4.98 -13.46 -4.29
C LYS A 109 -5.09 -12.17 -3.51
N VAL A 110 -6.26 -11.53 -3.54
CA VAL A 110 -6.54 -10.32 -2.76
C VAL A 110 -6.36 -10.59 -1.26
N LEU A 111 -6.86 -11.72 -0.75
CA LEU A 111 -6.68 -12.13 0.65
C LEU A 111 -5.19 -12.32 0.98
N LYS A 112 -4.40 -12.85 0.05
CA LYS A 112 -2.96 -13.00 0.23
C LYS A 112 -2.26 -11.63 0.30
N ASP A 113 -2.65 -10.69 -0.55
CA ASP A 113 -2.15 -9.30 -0.52
C ASP A 113 -2.53 -8.61 0.79
N LEU A 114 -3.75 -8.82 1.27
CA LEU A 114 -4.25 -8.34 2.56
C LEU A 114 -3.67 -9.10 3.76
N HIS A 115 -2.69 -9.98 3.55
CA HIS A 115 -2.02 -10.75 4.60
C HIS A 115 -2.96 -11.62 5.45
N PHE A 116 -3.96 -12.23 4.82
CA PHE A 116 -4.79 -13.26 5.47
C PHE A 116 -4.18 -14.66 5.35
N GLU A 117 -4.49 -15.48 6.34
CA GLU A 117 -4.15 -16.90 6.37
C GLU A 117 -5.32 -17.76 6.88
N TYR A 118 -5.18 -19.07 6.66
CA TYR A 118 -6.18 -20.04 7.09
C TYR A 118 -5.77 -20.62 8.44
N THR A 119 -6.43 -20.15 9.49
CA THR A 119 -6.18 -20.60 10.87
C THR A 119 -7.12 -21.74 11.22
N PRO A 120 -6.60 -22.88 11.72
CA PRO A 120 -7.44 -23.96 12.21
C PRO A 120 -8.38 -23.46 13.31
N CYS A 121 -9.67 -23.70 13.15
CA CYS A 121 -10.69 -23.38 14.15
C CYS A 121 -11.27 -24.70 14.72
N ASN A 122 -11.66 -25.64 13.86
CA ASN A 122 -11.95 -27.03 14.22
C ASN A 122 -11.68 -28.00 13.05
N TYR A 123 -12.00 -29.30 13.21
CA TYR A 123 -11.68 -30.34 12.21
C TYR A 123 -12.32 -30.14 10.82
N ARG A 124 -13.42 -29.37 10.72
CA ARG A 124 -14.10 -29.09 9.44
C ARG A 124 -13.93 -27.65 8.97
N LEU A 125 -13.44 -26.75 9.82
CA LEU A 125 -13.48 -25.32 9.57
C LEU A 125 -12.12 -24.66 9.80
N ARG A 126 -11.67 -23.95 8.75
CA ARG A 126 -10.53 -23.04 8.79
C ARG A 126 -11.07 -21.62 8.69
N ALA A 127 -10.80 -20.82 9.71
CA ALA A 127 -11.12 -19.41 9.71
C ALA A 127 -10.14 -18.65 8.82
N LEU A 128 -10.59 -17.57 8.18
CA LEU A 128 -9.69 -16.59 7.58
C LEU A 128 -9.36 -15.52 8.63
N THR A 129 -8.13 -15.55 9.14
CA THR A 129 -7.60 -14.56 10.08
C THR A 129 -6.50 -13.75 9.42
N GLU A 130 -6.27 -12.54 9.90
CA GLU A 130 -5.07 -11.79 9.54
C GLU A 130 -3.84 -12.48 10.13
N LYS A 131 -2.69 -12.31 9.47
CA LYS A 131 -1.41 -12.77 9.99
C LYS A 131 -1.06 -12.06 11.28
N GLU A 132 -0.40 -12.80 12.17
CA GLU A 132 0.09 -12.31 13.48
C GLU A 132 0.82 -10.96 13.39
N ASN A 133 1.72 -10.80 12.42
CA ASN A 133 2.49 -9.56 12.29
C ASN A 133 1.63 -8.32 11.96
N ILE A 134 0.48 -8.50 11.29
CA ILE A 134 -0.46 -7.40 11.00
C ILE A 134 -1.29 -7.08 12.23
N VAL A 135 -1.75 -8.11 12.96
CA VAL A 135 -2.47 -7.94 14.22
C VAL A 135 -1.59 -7.20 15.24
N LEU A 136 -0.34 -7.63 15.43
CA LEU A 136 0.61 -6.97 16.33
C LEU A 136 0.90 -5.52 15.93
N TRP A 137 1.04 -5.22 14.63
CA TRP A 137 1.21 -3.85 14.16
C TRP A 137 -0.03 -3.01 14.50
N ARG A 138 -1.23 -3.51 14.19
CA ARG A 138 -2.48 -2.84 14.55
C ARG A 138 -2.59 -2.58 16.05
N ARG A 139 -2.33 -3.58 16.88
CA ARG A 139 -2.35 -3.45 18.34
C ARG A 139 -1.41 -2.36 18.83
N LYS A 140 -0.16 -2.38 18.36
CA LYS A 140 0.83 -1.35 18.68
C LYS A 140 0.38 0.05 18.24
N TYR A 141 -0.13 0.18 17.02
CA TYR A 141 -0.66 1.46 16.53
C TYR A 141 -1.77 2.00 17.44
N LEU A 142 -2.73 1.14 17.83
CA LEU A 142 -3.86 1.52 18.68
C LEU A 142 -3.41 1.91 20.09
N GLU A 143 -2.42 1.22 20.65
CA GLU A 143 -1.82 1.53 21.95
C GLU A 143 -1.10 2.89 21.90
N ASP A 144 -0.22 3.07 20.91
CA ASP A 144 0.57 4.30 20.73
C ASP A 144 -0.34 5.52 20.49
N ILE A 145 -1.33 5.42 19.58
CA ILE A 145 -2.20 6.56 19.27
C ILE A 145 -3.08 6.97 20.45
N ARG A 146 -3.56 6.00 21.25
CA ARG A 146 -4.31 6.28 22.48
C ARG A 146 -3.41 6.93 23.54
N HIS A 147 -2.18 6.45 23.68
CA HIS A 147 -1.21 7.04 24.58
C HIS A 147 -0.96 8.51 24.24
N TYR A 148 -0.68 8.83 22.97
CA TYR A 148 -0.48 10.21 22.54
C TYR A 148 -1.70 11.11 22.77
N ARG A 149 -2.93 10.60 22.54
CA ARG A 149 -4.14 11.36 22.87
C ARG A 149 -4.31 11.60 24.37
N ASN A 150 -3.98 10.61 25.20
CA ASN A 150 -4.04 10.75 26.67
C ASN A 150 -3.02 11.77 27.20
N GLU A 151 -1.90 11.94 26.51
CA GLU A 151 -0.91 12.99 26.79
C GLU A 151 -1.35 14.38 26.31
N GLY A 152 -2.49 14.49 25.61
CA GLY A 152 -2.96 15.75 25.03
C GLY A 152 -2.15 16.22 23.82
N ARG A 153 -1.38 15.32 23.20
CA ARG A 153 -0.55 15.65 22.05
C ARG A 153 -1.41 15.87 20.81
N THR A 154 -1.04 16.88 20.01
CA THR A 154 -1.71 17.13 18.74
C THR A 154 -1.29 16.07 17.73
N ILE A 155 -2.27 15.43 17.08
CA ILE A 155 -2.04 14.41 16.05
C ILE A 155 -2.33 15.01 14.68
N TYR A 156 -1.30 14.99 13.84
CA TYR A 156 -1.37 15.36 12.44
C TYR A 156 -1.43 14.11 11.58
N TYR A 157 -2.27 14.12 10.55
CA TYR A 157 -2.40 13.06 9.56
C TYR A 157 -1.87 13.57 8.24
N LEU A 158 -0.94 12.83 7.65
CA LEU A 158 -0.31 13.14 6.38
C LEU A 158 -0.66 12.03 5.40
N GLN A 159 -1.15 12.41 4.22
CA GLN A 159 -1.39 11.47 3.14
C GLN A 159 -1.18 12.16 1.79
N GLU A 160 -0.78 11.38 0.80
CA GLU A 160 -0.84 11.80 -0.60
C GLU A 160 -2.02 11.21 -1.36
N THR A 161 -2.26 11.83 -2.50
CA THR A 161 -3.18 11.40 -3.54
C THR A 161 -2.61 11.82 -4.89
N TRP A 162 -3.28 11.42 -5.97
CA TRP A 162 -2.86 11.74 -7.33
C TRP A 162 -4.07 12.09 -8.20
N ILE A 163 -3.82 12.86 -9.24
CA ILE A 163 -4.80 13.31 -10.23
C ILE A 163 -4.21 13.08 -11.62
N ASN A 164 -5.03 12.59 -12.55
CA ASN A 164 -4.60 12.37 -13.94
C ASN A 164 -4.46 13.69 -14.68
N ALA A 165 -3.29 13.97 -15.26
CA ALA A 165 -3.10 15.19 -16.06
C ALA A 165 -3.51 15.04 -17.53
N GLU A 166 -4.01 13.89 -17.97
CA GLU A 166 -4.35 13.65 -19.40
C GLU A 166 -5.85 13.50 -19.67
N GLU A 167 -6.69 13.43 -18.63
CA GLU A 167 -8.15 13.28 -18.75
C GLU A 167 -8.93 14.50 -18.22
N TYR A 168 -8.41 15.72 -18.44
CA TYR A 168 -9.12 16.97 -18.10
C TYR A 168 -10.48 17.15 -18.81
N SER A 169 -10.79 16.34 -19.83
CA SER A 169 -11.94 16.56 -20.70
C SER A 169 -13.15 15.67 -20.42
N THR A 170 -13.03 14.38 -20.11
CA THR A 170 -14.23 13.52 -19.99
C THR A 170 -13.98 12.23 -19.18
N LYS A 171 -14.39 12.26 -17.90
CA LYS A 171 -14.48 11.17 -16.89
C LYS A 171 -13.34 11.12 -15.86
N ASP A 172 -13.72 11.38 -14.60
CA ASP A 172 -13.03 11.05 -13.33
C ASP A 172 -11.51 11.32 -13.24
N LEU A 173 -11.16 12.60 -13.05
CA LEU A 173 -9.80 13.07 -12.69
C LEU A 173 -9.25 12.43 -11.41
N TRP A 174 -10.14 12.10 -10.47
CA TRP A 174 -9.90 11.22 -9.32
C TRP A 174 -10.48 9.83 -9.60
N ALA A 175 -9.61 8.86 -9.86
CA ALA A 175 -9.99 7.47 -10.01
C ALA A 175 -9.43 6.64 -8.85
N ASP A 176 -10.28 5.83 -8.19
CA ASP A 176 -9.84 4.79 -7.24
C ASP A 176 -8.91 3.75 -7.90
N LYS A 177 -8.96 3.68 -9.24
CA LYS A 177 -8.16 2.81 -10.08
C LYS A 177 -7.00 3.59 -10.66
N GLU A 178 -5.77 3.18 -10.34
CA GLU A 178 -4.61 3.62 -11.12
C GLU A 178 -4.85 3.31 -12.60
N PRO A 179 -4.89 4.32 -13.49
CA PRO A 179 -5.00 4.05 -14.90
C PRO A 179 -3.75 3.32 -15.36
N SER A 180 -4.00 2.22 -16.08
CA SER A 180 -3.00 1.47 -16.81
C SER A 180 -2.53 2.29 -18.02
N GLY A 181 -1.62 3.24 -17.83
CA GLY A 181 -1.13 4.07 -18.94
C GLY A 181 0.09 4.94 -18.62
N GLU A 182 0.87 5.20 -19.67
CA GLU A 182 1.90 6.24 -19.76
C GLU A 182 1.21 7.61 -19.83
N GLY A 183 0.93 8.23 -18.69
CA GLY A 183 0.36 9.57 -18.65
C GLY A 183 0.90 10.40 -17.51
N LYS A 184 1.03 11.71 -17.72
CA LYS A 184 1.46 12.64 -16.66
C LYS A 184 0.49 12.60 -15.48
N ARG A 185 1.03 12.52 -14.26
CA ARG A 185 0.25 12.55 -13.01
C ARG A 185 0.61 13.79 -12.20
N ILE A 186 -0.39 14.41 -11.58
CA ILE A 186 -0.19 15.43 -10.56
C ILE A 186 -0.28 14.74 -9.21
N ILE A 187 0.78 14.84 -8.43
CA ILE A 187 0.85 14.33 -7.08
C ILE A 187 0.49 15.45 -6.13
N VAL A 188 -0.38 15.15 -5.16
CA VAL A 188 -0.87 16.10 -4.17
C VAL A 188 -0.62 15.52 -2.78
N VAL A 189 0.01 16.29 -1.90
CA VAL A 189 0.27 15.92 -0.51
C VAL A 189 -0.24 17.01 0.40
N HIS A 190 -0.86 16.63 1.51
CA HIS A 190 -1.22 17.56 2.56
C HIS A 190 -1.12 16.91 3.93
N ILE A 191 -0.98 17.75 4.94
CA ILE A 191 -1.07 17.40 6.36
C ILE A 191 -2.17 18.22 7.05
N GLY A 192 -2.92 17.58 7.95
CA GLY A 192 -4.00 18.22 8.71
C GLY A 192 -4.19 17.58 10.08
N SER A 193 -4.90 18.27 10.98
CA SER A 193 -5.24 17.78 12.32
C SER A 193 -6.72 18.05 12.62
N VAL A 194 -7.14 17.78 13.85
CA VAL A 194 -8.49 18.17 14.33
C VAL A 194 -8.79 19.67 14.13
N GLU A 195 -7.75 20.50 14.01
CA GLU A 195 -7.87 21.96 13.84
C GLU A 195 -8.02 22.39 12.37
N GLY A 196 -7.95 21.44 11.43
CA GLY A 196 -7.97 21.73 10.00
C GLY A 196 -6.67 21.35 9.29
N PHE A 197 -6.64 21.67 8.00
CA PHE A 197 -5.43 21.61 7.19
C PHE A 197 -4.40 22.64 7.65
N VAL A 198 -3.12 22.27 7.66
CA VAL A 198 -2.04 23.20 8.02
C VAL A 198 -1.83 24.23 6.90
N GLY A 199 -2.01 25.51 7.21
CA GLY A 199 -1.84 26.59 6.24
C GLY A 199 -0.46 26.56 5.56
N GLY A 200 -0.44 26.62 4.22
CA GLY A 200 0.79 26.48 3.42
C GLY A 200 1.30 25.03 3.27
N GLY A 201 0.55 24.04 3.79
CA GLY A 201 0.93 22.63 3.77
C GLY A 201 0.60 21.88 2.47
N LEU A 202 -0.16 22.45 1.54
CA LEU A 202 -0.51 21.79 0.28
C LEU A 202 0.68 21.74 -0.67
N LEU A 203 1.20 20.54 -0.94
CA LEU A 203 2.19 20.28 -1.98
C LEU A 203 1.50 19.75 -3.23
N CYS A 204 1.85 20.30 -4.40
CA CYS A 204 1.33 19.87 -5.69
C CYS A 204 2.43 19.95 -6.76
N PHE A 205 2.74 18.82 -7.42
CA PHE A 205 3.78 18.72 -8.44
C PHE A 205 3.50 17.63 -9.49
N GLU A 206 4.07 17.77 -10.70
CA GLU A 206 4.02 16.76 -11.76
C GLU A 206 5.02 15.62 -11.51
N SER A 207 4.59 14.37 -11.73
CA SER A 207 5.46 13.19 -11.67
C SER A 207 6.53 13.22 -12.78
N LYS A 208 7.77 12.79 -12.46
CA LYS A 208 8.91 12.84 -13.40
C LYS A 208 8.85 11.84 -14.56
N THR A 209 8.13 10.71 -14.43
CA THR A 209 8.18 9.60 -15.40
C THR A 209 6.81 9.02 -15.73
N ASN A 210 6.64 8.61 -16.99
CA ASN A 210 5.55 7.76 -17.49
C ASN A 210 5.78 6.28 -17.13
N THR A 211 6.20 5.99 -15.90
CA THR A 211 6.41 4.61 -15.42
C THR A 211 5.09 4.01 -14.90
N SER A 212 4.98 2.68 -14.83
CA SER A 212 3.74 2.02 -14.40
C SER A 212 3.65 1.74 -12.89
N ASN A 213 4.68 2.09 -12.11
CA ASN A 213 4.76 1.86 -10.67
C ASN A 213 4.55 3.19 -9.92
N TYR A 214 3.49 3.27 -9.11
CA TYR A 214 3.12 4.44 -8.30
C TYR A 214 4.28 4.99 -7.46
N ASP A 215 5.03 4.10 -6.83
CA ASP A 215 6.16 4.44 -5.97
C ASP A 215 7.32 5.17 -6.70
N ASP A 216 7.43 4.99 -8.03
CA ASP A 216 8.46 5.64 -8.86
C ASP A 216 8.06 7.05 -9.32
N HIS A 217 6.80 7.48 -9.12
CA HIS A 217 6.32 8.80 -9.53
C HIS A 217 6.64 9.91 -8.52
N MET A 218 6.79 9.55 -7.24
CA MET A 218 7.15 10.47 -6.15
C MET A 218 8.64 10.75 -6.14
N ASN A 219 9.03 12.02 -6.23
CA ASN A 219 10.40 12.40 -5.97
C ASN A 219 10.60 12.52 -4.45
N GLY A 220 11.22 11.52 -3.83
CA GLY A 220 11.50 11.52 -2.39
C GLY A 220 12.24 12.77 -1.89
N ASP A 221 13.03 13.42 -2.75
CA ASP A 221 13.69 14.69 -2.41
C ASP A 221 12.70 15.86 -2.34
N ILE A 222 11.72 15.95 -3.27
CA ILE A 222 10.67 16.99 -3.23
C ILE A 222 9.83 16.80 -1.97
N PHE A 223 9.46 15.56 -1.67
CA PHE A 223 8.73 15.24 -0.45
C PHE A 223 9.53 15.67 0.79
N TYR A 224 10.83 15.33 0.84
CA TYR A 224 11.67 15.67 1.99
C TYR A 224 11.86 17.18 2.16
N GLU A 225 12.08 17.94 1.07
CA GLU A 225 12.19 19.40 1.11
C GLU A 225 10.90 20.04 1.64
N TRP A 226 9.74 19.61 1.12
CA TRP A 226 8.45 20.04 1.63
C TRP A 226 8.26 19.64 3.10
N PHE A 227 8.64 18.43 3.47
CA PHE A 227 8.53 17.93 4.84
C PHE A 227 9.39 18.75 5.82
N CYS A 228 10.61 19.16 5.42
CA CYS A 228 11.42 20.07 6.22
C CYS A 228 10.76 21.45 6.38
N GLY A 229 10.04 21.92 5.35
CA GLY A 229 9.30 23.19 5.40
C GLY A 229 8.03 23.14 6.24
N ILE A 230 7.39 21.97 6.35
CA ILE A 230 6.13 21.82 7.09
C ILE A 230 6.34 21.60 8.59
N LEU A 231 7.41 20.90 9.00
CA LEU A 231 7.68 20.58 10.42
C LEU A 231 7.67 21.81 11.35
N PRO A 232 8.28 22.97 11.00
CA PRO A 232 8.25 24.16 11.84
C PRO A 232 6.87 24.81 11.99
N LEU A 233 5.89 24.44 11.15
CA LEU A 233 4.51 24.92 11.21
C LEU A 233 3.63 24.05 12.12
N LEU A 234 4.14 22.91 12.57
CA LEU A 234 3.44 22.00 13.46
C LEU A 234 3.69 22.37 14.93
N ARG A 235 2.77 21.98 15.81
CA ARG A 235 2.98 22.14 17.25
C ARG A 235 4.17 21.30 17.73
N GLU A 236 4.93 21.84 18.67
CA GLU A 236 5.94 21.09 19.40
C GLU A 236 5.31 19.89 20.13
N ASN A 237 6.09 18.82 20.34
CA ASN A 237 5.63 17.61 21.01
C ASN A 237 4.37 16.99 20.36
N SER A 238 4.21 17.14 19.05
CA SER A 238 3.12 16.56 18.29
C SER A 238 3.48 15.19 17.72
N VAL A 239 2.52 14.56 17.02
CA VAL A 239 2.70 13.27 16.36
C VAL A 239 2.23 13.40 14.91
N ILE A 240 2.98 12.83 13.97
CA ILE A 240 2.60 12.70 12.57
C ILE A 240 2.27 11.24 12.27
N VAL A 241 1.04 10.98 11.83
CA VAL A 241 0.58 9.70 11.31
C VAL A 241 0.80 9.67 9.80
N PHE A 242 1.56 8.68 9.34
CA PHE A 242 1.75 8.41 7.92
C PHE A 242 1.07 7.11 7.50
N ASP A 243 0.80 6.99 6.20
CA ASP A 243 0.63 5.69 5.57
C ASP A 243 1.98 4.95 5.35
N ASN A 244 1.90 3.80 4.67
CA ASN A 244 3.02 2.89 4.43
C ASN A 244 3.70 3.06 3.07
N ALA A 245 3.44 4.14 2.34
CA ALA A 245 4.03 4.38 1.03
C ALA A 245 5.56 4.32 1.09
N SER A 246 6.15 3.72 0.04
CA SER A 246 7.56 3.33 0.06
C SER A 246 8.49 4.55 -0.08
N TYR A 247 8.10 5.61 -0.78
CA TYR A 247 8.90 6.82 -1.02
C TYR A 247 9.00 7.78 0.16
N TYR A 248 8.17 7.64 1.19
CA TYR A 248 8.51 8.26 2.48
C TYR A 248 9.86 7.73 2.97
N SER A 249 10.30 6.56 2.51
CA SER A 249 11.64 6.01 2.68
C SER A 249 12.57 6.51 1.57
N VAL A 250 13.03 7.74 1.70
CA VAL A 250 14.35 8.05 1.11
C VAL A 250 15.36 7.23 1.90
N GLU A 251 16.15 6.39 1.21
CA GLU A 251 17.24 5.65 1.83
C GLU A 251 18.08 6.62 2.65
N ASN A 252 17.98 6.50 3.97
CA ASN A 252 18.93 7.16 4.83
C ASN A 252 20.24 6.43 4.62
N HIS A 253 21.31 7.18 4.35
CA HIS A 253 22.64 6.61 4.12
C HIS A 253 23.14 5.99 5.44
N VAL A 254 22.69 4.77 5.70
CA VAL A 254 23.08 3.99 6.87
C VAL A 254 24.45 3.40 6.62
N PRO A 255 25.31 3.33 7.66
CA PRO A 255 26.64 2.80 7.46
C PRO A 255 26.55 1.34 7.01
N THR A 256 27.27 1.02 5.94
CA THR A 256 27.40 -0.35 5.42
C THR A 256 28.84 -0.82 5.56
N MET A 257 29.10 -2.09 5.23
CA MET A 257 30.46 -2.62 5.24
C MET A 257 31.40 -1.88 4.27
N SER A 258 30.90 -1.11 3.30
CA SER A 258 31.72 -0.29 2.41
C SER A 258 32.21 1.02 3.02
N TRP A 259 31.56 1.53 4.08
CA TRP A 259 31.93 2.80 4.73
C TRP A 259 33.27 2.71 5.47
N LYS A 260 34.01 3.81 5.62
CA LYS A 260 35.19 3.82 6.50
C LYS A 260 34.75 3.68 7.96
N LYS A 261 35.56 3.01 8.78
CA LYS A 261 35.26 2.78 10.21
C LYS A 261 34.95 4.09 10.95
N ASP A 262 35.76 5.13 10.71
CA ASP A 262 35.58 6.44 11.34
C ASP A 262 34.28 7.12 10.91
N SER A 263 33.83 6.91 9.67
CA SER A 263 32.53 7.41 9.21
C SER A 263 31.37 6.69 9.90
N ILE A 264 31.50 5.39 10.17
CA ILE A 264 30.51 4.61 10.95
C ILE A 264 30.47 5.13 12.41
N LEU A 265 31.63 5.42 13.00
CA LEU A 265 31.72 5.97 14.37
C LEU A 265 31.11 7.38 14.47
N LYS A 266 31.44 8.28 13.53
CA LYS A 266 30.83 9.60 13.43
C LYS A 266 29.31 9.54 13.25
N TRP A 267 28.81 8.53 12.53
CA TRP A 267 27.38 8.30 12.40
C TRP A 267 26.73 7.95 13.74
N PHE A 268 27.36 7.11 14.59
CA PHE A 268 26.87 6.85 15.95
C PHE A 268 26.96 8.07 16.87
N GLU A 269 28.05 8.85 16.79
CA GLU A 269 28.21 10.10 17.54
C GLU A 269 27.12 11.11 17.19
N GLY A 270 26.83 11.30 15.90
CA GLY A 270 25.74 12.17 15.42
C GLY A 270 24.34 11.73 15.85
N LYS A 271 24.18 10.49 16.34
CA LYS A 271 22.94 9.95 16.90
C LYS A 271 22.90 9.98 18.43
N GLY A 272 23.94 10.52 19.07
CA GLY A 272 24.08 10.50 20.54
C GLY A 272 24.34 9.10 21.11
N ILE A 273 24.71 8.12 20.27
CA ILE A 273 24.97 6.74 20.72
C ILE A 273 26.44 6.62 21.12
N VAL A 274 26.68 6.54 22.43
CA VAL A 274 28.02 6.32 22.97
C VAL A 274 28.37 4.84 22.85
N LEU A 275 29.49 4.54 22.19
CA LEU A 275 30.06 3.20 22.15
C LEU A 275 31.02 3.02 23.32
N ASP A 276 30.64 2.12 24.21
CA ASP A 276 31.28 1.76 25.48
C ASP A 276 32.65 1.10 25.35
N ARG A 277 32.97 0.59 24.16
CA ARG A 277 34.24 -0.09 23.88
C ARG A 277 34.61 -0.01 22.40
N PRO A 278 35.89 -0.22 22.05
CA PRO A 278 36.31 -0.36 20.67
C PRO A 278 35.62 -1.56 20.01
N MET A 279 34.93 -1.33 18.90
CA MET A 279 34.26 -2.39 18.12
C MET A 279 34.90 -2.51 16.72
N VAL A 280 34.91 -3.71 16.14
CA VAL A 280 35.31 -3.91 14.73
C VAL A 280 34.17 -3.54 13.78
N LYS A 281 34.45 -3.28 12.48
CA LYS A 281 33.39 -2.89 11.51
C LYS A 281 32.22 -3.86 11.48
N PHE A 282 32.45 -5.18 11.55
CA PHE A 282 31.35 -6.16 11.59
C PHE A 282 30.45 -5.96 12.80
N GLN A 283 31.01 -5.77 14.01
CA GLN A 283 30.27 -5.49 15.23
C GLN A 283 29.55 -4.14 15.16
N LEU A 284 30.18 -3.13 14.56
CA LEU A 284 29.54 -1.82 14.33
C LEU A 284 28.34 -1.96 13.39
N ILE A 285 28.47 -2.72 12.30
CA ILE A 285 27.39 -2.96 11.33
C ILE A 285 26.28 -3.84 11.93
N GLU A 286 26.61 -4.83 12.75
CA GLU A 286 25.63 -5.60 13.52
C GLU A 286 24.89 -4.69 14.51
N LYS A 287 25.59 -3.78 15.19
CA LYS A 287 24.97 -2.76 16.05
C LYS A 287 24.12 -1.79 15.24
N VAL A 288 24.54 -1.36 14.04
CA VAL A 288 23.71 -0.58 13.09
C VAL A 288 22.45 -1.37 12.73
N LYS A 289 22.54 -2.69 12.50
CA LYS A 289 21.39 -3.55 12.21
C LYS A 289 20.46 -3.73 13.41
N ASN A 290 20.99 -3.83 14.62
CA ASN A 290 20.19 -3.98 15.85
C ASN A 290 19.53 -2.66 16.26
N THR A 291 20.25 -1.54 16.09
CA THR A 291 19.64 -0.20 16.10
C THR A 291 18.57 -0.14 15.02
N ARG A 292 18.84 -0.58 13.79
CA ARG A 292 17.84 -0.64 12.71
C ARG A 292 16.63 -1.52 13.04
N LEU A 293 16.77 -2.66 13.74
CA LEU A 293 15.63 -3.49 14.17
C LEU A 293 14.76 -2.81 15.24
N ILE A 294 15.34 -1.93 16.05
CA ILE A 294 14.63 -1.06 17.00
C ILE A 294 14.04 0.18 16.29
N TYR A 295 14.64 0.59 15.18
CA TYR A 295 14.35 1.80 14.41
C TYR A 295 14.12 1.53 12.91
N ASP A 296 13.33 0.52 12.54
CA ASP A 296 13.16 0.07 11.15
C ASP A 296 12.38 1.08 10.26
N ASN A 297 12.27 2.31 10.74
CA ASN A 297 11.69 3.48 10.09
C ASN A 297 12.66 4.67 9.99
N TYR A 298 14.00 4.50 10.06
CA TYR A 298 14.96 5.57 9.77
C TYR A 298 14.97 5.96 8.28
N ARG A 299 13.84 6.46 7.85
CA ARG A 299 13.61 7.24 6.66
C ARG A 299 14.05 8.67 6.99
N ARG A 300 14.71 9.37 6.07
CA ARG A 300 15.26 10.73 6.29
C ARG A 300 14.25 11.68 6.96
N SER A 301 12.98 11.61 6.53
CA SER A 301 11.87 12.39 7.10
C SER A 301 11.51 12.01 8.55
N VAL A 302 11.60 10.74 8.94
CA VAL A 302 11.30 10.33 10.33
C VAL A 302 12.33 10.89 11.30
N GLN A 303 13.62 10.82 10.92
CA GLN A 303 14.66 11.45 11.73
C GLN A 303 14.46 12.96 11.80
N GLU A 304 14.07 13.60 10.70
CA GLU A 304 13.78 15.03 10.70
C GLU A 304 12.66 15.36 11.68
N ALA A 305 11.54 14.64 11.67
CA ALA A 305 10.47 14.85 12.65
C ALA A 305 10.96 14.75 14.09
N ILE A 306 11.75 13.71 14.42
CA ILE A 306 12.33 13.53 15.75
C ILE A 306 13.23 14.72 16.15
N ASN A 307 14.02 15.26 15.21
CA ASN A 307 14.86 16.43 15.46
C ASN A 307 14.05 17.68 15.83
N HIS A 308 12.78 17.74 15.38
CA HIS A 308 11.82 18.80 15.71
C HIS A 308 10.95 18.45 16.92
N ASN A 309 11.30 17.41 17.70
CA ASN A 309 10.51 16.91 18.82
C ASN A 309 9.09 16.49 18.41
N ILE A 310 8.97 15.83 17.25
CA ILE A 310 7.73 15.32 16.69
C ILE A 310 7.88 13.81 16.49
N ASP A 311 6.96 13.05 17.09
CA ASP A 311 6.96 11.59 16.91
C ASP A 311 6.27 11.20 15.61
N VAL A 312 6.64 10.02 15.13
CA VAL A 312 6.09 9.46 13.89
C VAL A 312 5.40 8.14 14.18
N LEU A 313 4.14 8.05 13.77
CA LEU A 313 3.34 6.84 13.83
C LEU A 313 2.98 6.37 12.40
N ARG A 314 2.98 5.04 12.17
CA ARG A 314 2.66 4.46 10.86
C ARG A 314 1.38 3.65 10.94
N LEU A 315 0.46 3.91 10.03
CA LEU A 315 -0.76 3.13 9.88
C LEU A 315 -0.44 1.65 9.60
N PRO A 316 -1.23 0.71 10.12
CA PRO A 316 -1.17 -0.68 9.67
C PRO A 316 -1.56 -0.78 8.18
N PRO A 317 -0.97 -1.71 7.39
CA PRO A 317 -1.30 -1.86 5.98
C PRO A 317 -2.80 -2.04 5.74
N TYR A 318 -3.35 -1.37 4.72
CA TYR A 318 -4.77 -1.44 4.33
C TYR A 318 -5.79 -0.96 5.39
N HIS A 319 -5.35 -0.19 6.39
CA HIS A 319 -6.22 0.41 7.40
C HIS A 319 -6.41 1.92 7.16
N CYS A 320 -6.73 2.32 5.92
CA CYS A 320 -6.91 3.73 5.55
C CYS A 320 -8.03 4.43 6.35
N HIS A 321 -9.01 3.68 6.88
CA HIS A 321 -10.09 4.18 7.74
C HIS A 321 -9.63 4.64 9.13
N LEU A 322 -8.37 4.40 9.49
CA LEU A 322 -7.73 4.97 10.69
C LEU A 322 -7.14 6.36 10.43
N SER A 323 -7.24 6.86 9.19
CA SER A 323 -6.84 8.21 8.80
C SER A 323 -8.07 9.04 8.38
N PRO A 324 -8.28 10.23 8.96
CA PRO A 324 -9.34 11.15 8.55
C PRO A 324 -9.07 11.77 7.17
N MET A 325 -7.84 11.67 6.68
CA MET A 325 -7.40 12.33 5.45
C MET A 325 -8.13 11.79 4.21
N GLN A 326 -8.57 10.53 4.22
CA GLN A 326 -9.40 9.98 3.16
C GLN A 326 -10.71 10.77 2.99
N LEU A 327 -11.41 11.06 4.10
CA LEU A 327 -12.67 11.82 4.08
C LEU A 327 -12.45 13.27 3.67
N ALA A 328 -11.36 13.88 4.11
CA ALA A 328 -10.97 15.22 3.68
C ALA A 328 -10.72 15.27 2.17
N TRP A 329 -9.98 14.29 1.63
CA TRP A 329 -9.73 14.19 0.19
C TRP A 329 -11.00 13.96 -0.63
N GLU A 330 -11.99 13.23 -0.12
CA GLU A 330 -13.28 13.06 -0.82
C GLU A 330 -14.01 14.39 -1.07
N VAL A 331 -13.87 15.36 -0.16
CA VAL A 331 -14.45 16.70 -0.33
C VAL A 331 -13.73 17.47 -1.43
N VAL A 332 -12.38 17.47 -1.40
CA VAL A 332 -11.54 18.11 -2.41
C VAL A 332 -11.81 17.50 -3.79
N ALA A 333 -11.85 16.16 -3.87
CA ALA A 333 -12.15 15.42 -5.08
C ALA A 333 -13.55 15.77 -5.64
N ARG A 334 -14.57 15.89 -4.77
CA ARG A 334 -15.92 16.27 -5.18
C ARG A 334 -15.97 17.69 -5.73
N HIS A 335 -15.29 18.63 -5.08
CA HIS A 335 -15.20 20.02 -5.54
C HIS A 335 -14.56 20.11 -6.94
N GLU A 336 -13.46 19.39 -7.12
CA GLU A 336 -12.72 19.31 -8.38
C GLU A 336 -13.62 18.75 -9.52
N LYS A 337 -14.34 17.64 -9.25
CA LYS A 337 -15.30 17.04 -10.20
C LYS A 337 -16.43 17.98 -10.63
N ILE A 338 -16.93 18.81 -9.71
CA ILE A 338 -18.01 19.77 -9.99
C ILE A 338 -17.51 20.92 -10.86
N ASN A 339 -16.32 21.47 -10.53
CA ASN A 339 -15.84 22.71 -11.13
C ASN A 339 -15.01 22.52 -12.40
N LYS A 340 -14.59 21.28 -12.72
CA LYS A 340 -13.87 20.86 -13.94
C LYS A 340 -12.72 21.80 -14.33
N CYS A 341 -11.48 21.38 -14.09
CA CYS A 341 -10.34 22.14 -14.61
C CYS A 341 -10.32 22.12 -16.15
N SER A 342 -10.64 23.24 -16.79
CA SER A 342 -10.62 23.40 -18.25
C SER A 342 -9.21 23.71 -18.80
N SER A 343 -8.22 23.80 -17.92
CA SER A 343 -6.85 24.20 -18.23
C SER A 343 -5.87 23.05 -18.01
N SER A 344 -4.87 22.94 -18.89
CA SER A 344 -3.75 22.01 -18.75
C SER A 344 -2.59 22.56 -17.92
N LYS A 345 -2.74 23.75 -17.30
CA LYS A 345 -1.68 24.39 -16.51
C LYS A 345 -1.74 23.95 -15.05
N LEU A 346 -0.57 23.61 -14.51
CA LEU A 346 -0.43 23.18 -13.11
C LEU A 346 -0.88 24.24 -12.09
N ASP A 347 -0.70 25.52 -12.39
CA ASP A 347 -1.14 26.59 -11.48
C ASP A 347 -2.67 26.67 -11.36
N ASP A 348 -3.40 26.41 -12.44
CA ASP A 348 -4.86 26.39 -12.42
C ASP A 348 -5.38 25.17 -11.62
N VAL A 349 -4.71 24.02 -11.75
CA VAL A 349 -4.99 22.83 -10.92
C VAL A 349 -4.65 23.11 -9.45
N ARG A 350 -3.52 23.76 -9.17
CA ARG A 350 -3.14 24.14 -7.81
C ARG A 350 -4.16 25.10 -7.18
N GLN A 351 -4.68 26.07 -7.93
CA GLN A 351 -5.73 26.95 -7.42
C GLN A 351 -7.01 26.16 -7.09
N LEU A 352 -7.46 25.29 -8.00
CA LEU A 352 -8.64 24.46 -7.78
C LEU A 352 -8.49 23.53 -6.56
N LEU A 353 -7.28 22.99 -6.33
CA LEU A 353 -6.99 22.20 -5.15
C LEU A 353 -7.01 23.04 -3.86
N ASN A 354 -6.44 24.25 -3.88
CA ASN A 354 -6.52 25.15 -2.73
C ASN A 354 -7.97 25.51 -2.41
N ASP A 355 -8.79 25.79 -3.43
CA ASP A 355 -10.21 26.09 -3.25
C ASP A 355 -10.95 24.90 -2.63
N GLY A 356 -10.67 23.67 -3.09
CA GLY A 356 -11.22 22.45 -2.51
C GLY A 356 -10.76 22.19 -1.07
N VAL A 357 -9.48 22.44 -0.77
CA VAL A 357 -8.92 22.34 0.59
C VAL A 357 -9.61 23.32 1.54
N ASN A 358 -9.88 24.55 1.09
CA ASN A 358 -10.56 25.58 1.87
C ASN A 358 -12.03 25.25 2.18
N LEU A 359 -12.64 24.31 1.46
CA LEU A 359 -13.99 23.82 1.78
C LEU A 359 -14.01 22.83 2.95
N VAL A 360 -12.87 22.23 3.31
CA VAL A 360 -12.80 21.30 4.43
C VAL A 360 -12.62 22.09 5.72
N THR A 361 -13.73 22.35 6.40
CA THR A 361 -13.73 23.18 7.61
C THR A 361 -13.14 22.45 8.81
N THR A 362 -12.81 23.20 9.87
CA THR A 362 -12.35 22.65 11.15
C THR A 362 -13.39 21.70 11.76
N GLU A 363 -14.69 22.00 11.63
CA GLU A 363 -15.77 21.15 12.12
C GLU A 363 -15.80 19.80 11.38
N MET A 364 -15.64 19.81 10.06
CA MET A 364 -15.55 18.59 9.25
C MET A 364 -14.33 17.75 9.66
N TRP A 365 -13.18 18.41 9.89
CA TRP A 365 -11.99 17.75 10.40
C TRP A 365 -12.21 17.08 11.75
N ALA A 366 -12.88 17.77 12.69
CA ALA A 366 -13.23 17.19 13.98
C ALA A 366 -14.13 15.96 13.85
N GLU A 367 -15.13 15.99 12.96
CA GLU A 367 -15.98 14.84 12.65
C GLU A 367 -15.19 13.66 12.06
N TYR A 368 -14.27 13.93 11.13
CA TYR A 368 -13.45 12.90 10.50
C TYR A 368 -12.46 12.25 11.47
N VAL A 369 -11.87 13.04 12.37
CA VAL A 369 -11.03 12.52 13.46
C VAL A 369 -11.88 11.64 14.41
N ASN A 370 -13.09 12.07 14.79
CA ASN A 370 -14.00 11.27 15.61
C ASN A 370 -14.41 9.96 14.92
N PHE A 371 -14.63 9.99 13.61
CA PHE A 371 -14.88 8.79 12.82
C PHE A 371 -13.68 7.82 12.88
N SER A 372 -12.46 8.34 12.75
CA SER A 372 -11.23 7.54 12.86
C SER A 372 -11.11 6.90 14.25
N ILE A 373 -11.35 7.66 15.33
CA ILE A 373 -11.37 7.16 16.71
C ILE A 373 -12.42 6.06 16.90
N THR A 374 -13.61 6.21 16.30
CA THR A 374 -14.65 5.17 16.36
C THR A 374 -14.16 3.88 15.70
N ASN A 375 -13.46 3.98 14.57
CA ASN A 375 -12.88 2.81 13.92
C ASN A 375 -11.76 2.16 14.74
N GLU A 376 -10.95 2.96 15.45
CA GLU A 376 -9.95 2.43 16.38
C GLU A 376 -10.59 1.57 17.48
N GLU A 377 -11.72 2.00 18.04
CA GLU A 377 -12.47 1.19 19.03
C GLU A 377 -13.04 -0.10 18.42
N ILE A 378 -13.55 -0.05 17.19
CA ILE A 378 -14.03 -1.24 16.48
C ILE A 378 -12.89 -2.24 16.33
N LEU A 379 -11.72 -1.79 15.88
CA LEU A 379 -10.54 -2.62 15.69
C LEU A 379 -9.94 -3.13 17.00
N TRP A 380 -9.97 -2.33 18.06
CA TRP A 380 -9.52 -2.77 19.38
C TRP A 380 -10.32 -3.98 19.86
N ASN A 381 -11.65 -3.91 19.71
CA ASN A 381 -12.56 -4.98 20.10
C ASN A 381 -12.53 -6.15 19.12
N LEU A 382 -12.26 -5.91 17.83
CA LEU A 382 -12.15 -6.95 16.81
C LEU A 382 -11.18 -8.04 17.25
N ASP A 383 -9.96 -7.69 17.64
CA ASP A 383 -8.92 -8.65 18.02
C ASP A 383 -9.36 -9.50 19.22
N ILE A 384 -9.96 -8.86 20.24
CA ILE A 384 -10.51 -9.53 21.44
C ILE A 384 -11.63 -10.51 21.07
N ILE A 385 -12.54 -10.09 20.19
CA ILE A 385 -13.65 -10.91 19.72
C ILE A 385 -13.13 -12.10 18.90
N THR A 386 -12.14 -11.88 18.04
CA THR A 386 -11.54 -12.95 17.24
C THR A 386 -10.91 -14.01 18.14
N ASP A 387 -10.10 -13.62 19.14
CA ASP A 387 -9.50 -14.57 20.09
C ASP A 387 -10.56 -15.37 20.84
N LYS A 388 -11.57 -14.69 21.39
CA LYS A 388 -12.66 -15.33 22.12
C LYS A 388 -13.40 -16.38 21.27
N ILE A 389 -13.75 -16.04 20.03
CA ILE A 389 -14.45 -16.97 19.12
C ILE A 389 -13.55 -18.16 18.78
N MET A 390 -12.26 -17.92 18.53
CA MET A 390 -11.31 -18.98 18.23
C MET A 390 -11.13 -19.93 19.43
N ASP A 391 -11.00 -19.42 20.64
CA ASP A 391 -10.89 -20.23 21.87
C ASP A 391 -12.16 -21.04 22.17
N GLU A 392 -13.35 -20.44 22.02
CA GLU A 392 -14.63 -21.13 22.20
C GLU A 392 -14.76 -22.31 21.23
N THR A 393 -14.33 -22.14 19.98
CA THR A 393 -14.38 -23.22 18.99
C THR A 393 -13.39 -24.35 19.26
N VAL A 394 -12.22 -24.04 19.84
CA VAL A 394 -11.24 -25.05 20.30
C VAL A 394 -11.75 -25.77 21.54
N THR A 395 -12.38 -25.07 22.48
CA THR A 395 -12.92 -25.67 23.70
C THR A 395 -14.09 -26.61 23.41
N ALA A 396 -15.00 -26.23 22.50
CA ALA A 396 -16.06 -27.09 22.02
C ALA A 396 -15.54 -28.41 21.41
N LYS A 397 -14.36 -28.37 20.78
CA LYS A 397 -13.67 -29.57 20.26
C LYS A 397 -13.20 -30.50 21.39
N ILE A 398 -12.61 -29.97 22.47
CA ILE A 398 -12.12 -30.78 23.60
C ILE A 398 -13.29 -31.51 24.27
N ASN A 399 -14.42 -30.83 24.46
CA ASN A 399 -15.60 -31.42 25.08
C ASN A 399 -16.25 -32.50 24.22
N LEU A 400 -16.22 -32.39 22.89
CA LEU A 400 -16.73 -33.42 21.96
C LEU A 400 -15.83 -34.66 21.90
N VAL A 401 -14.51 -34.50 21.99
CA VAL A 401 -13.57 -35.63 22.00
C VAL A 401 -13.65 -36.39 23.32
N THR A 402 -13.65 -35.67 24.45
CA THR A 402 -13.73 -36.29 25.80
C THR A 402 -15.06 -37.01 26.05
N SER A 403 -16.17 -36.50 25.53
CA SER A 403 -17.48 -37.18 25.63
C SER A 403 -17.60 -38.43 24.74
N SER A 404 -16.81 -38.51 23.65
CA SER A 404 -16.75 -39.72 22.81
C SER A 404 -15.81 -40.81 23.34
N GLU A 405 -14.88 -40.47 24.24
CA GLU A 405 -13.98 -41.43 24.88
C GLU A 405 -14.56 -42.01 26.18
N SER A 406 -15.53 -41.32 26.80
CA SER A 406 -16.21 -41.76 28.03
C SER A 406 -17.43 -42.65 27.82
N SER A 407 -17.69 -43.15 26.60
CA SER A 407 -18.84 -44.03 26.31
C SER A 407 -18.45 -45.48 26.00
N SER A 408 -17.30 -45.92 26.50
CA SER A 408 -16.80 -47.29 26.40
C SER A 408 -16.54 -47.85 27.80
N ASP A 409 -17.61 -48.12 28.52
CA ASP A 409 -17.65 -49.02 29.69
C ASP A 409 -18.91 -49.88 29.64
#